data_AF-K9H385-F1
#
_entry.id   AF-K9H385-F1
#
_cell.length_a   1.000
_cell.length_b   1.000
_cell.length_c   1.000
_cell.angle_alpha   90.00
_cell.angle_beta   90.00
_cell.angle_gamma   90.00
#
_symmetry.space_group_name_H-M   'P 1'
#
loop_
_entity.id
_entity.type
_entity.pdbx_description
1 polymer ?
#
loop_
_entity_poly.entity_id
_entity_poly.type
_entity_poly.pdbx_seq_one_letter_code
_entity_poly.pdbx_strand_id
1 'polypeptide(L)' 'MQYGDLRNLIQRTMDDARRTGRDAVGAHRAAVRAVMAVRPDLSPLEALDAVRGQAEGARPA' A
#
# COMPACT_ATOMS: atom_id res chain seq x y z
N MET A 1 -4.89 9.95 -11.14
CA MET A 1 -3.71 9.27 -10.56
C MET A 1 -3.33 8.12 -11.48
N GLN A 2 -2.13 8.18 -12.07
CA GLN A 2 -1.60 7.07 -12.86
C GLN A 2 -1.28 5.89 -11.92
N TYR A 3 -1.28 4.67 -12.44
CA TYR A 3 -0.96 3.44 -11.69
C TYR A 3 0.41 3.52 -10.96
N GLY A 4 1.34 4.31 -11.49
CA GLY A 4 2.63 4.62 -10.85
C GLY A 4 2.53 5.45 -9.56
N ASP A 5 1.52 6.32 -9.43
CA ASP A 5 1.33 7.17 -8.25
C ASP A 5 0.90 6.32 -7.04
N LEU A 6 -0.01 5.37 -7.26
CA LEU A 6 -0.53 4.49 -6.20
C LEU A 6 0.57 3.56 -5.68
N ARG A 7 1.41 3.03 -6.56
CA ARG A 7 2.56 2.20 -6.20
C ARG A 7 3.58 2.96 -5.35
N ASN A 8 3.93 4.18 -5.77
CA ASN A 8 4.84 5.05 -5.02
C ASN A 8 4.29 5.42 -3.64
N LEU A 9 2.98 5.67 -3.55
CA LEU A 9 2.30 5.93 -2.27
C LEU A 9 2.42 4.73 -1.32
N ILE A 10 2.13 3.52 -1.82
CA ILE A 10 2.21 2.28 -1.02
C ILE A 10 3.64 2.04 -0.54
N GLN A 11 4.63 2.16 -1.43
CA GLN A 11 6.05 2.01 -1.06
C GLN A 11 6.50 3.02 0.00
N ARG A 12 6.22 4.32 -0.20
CA ARG A 12 6.56 5.35 0.80
C ARG A 12 5.91 5.08 2.15
N THR A 13 4.63 4.72 2.16
CA THR A 13 3.89 4.47 3.41
C THR A 13 4.46 3.26 4.16
N MET A 14 4.85 2.22 3.44
CA MET A 14 5.49 1.02 4.00
C MET A 14 6.89 1.34 4.56
N ASP A 15 7.69 2.14 3.84
CA ASP A 15 9.03 2.53 4.29
C ASP A 15 8.98 3.47 5.50
N ASP A 16 8.04 4.41 5.54
CA ASP A 16 7.84 5.28 6.72
C ASP A 16 7.36 4.48 7.93
N ALA A 17 6.48 3.49 7.72
CA ALA A 17 6.06 2.59 8.79
C ALA A 17 7.24 1.75 9.32
N ARG A 18 8.13 1.27 8.44
CA ARG A 18 9.35 0.56 8.86
C ARG A 18 10.32 1.47 9.62
N ARG A 19 10.54 2.70 9.15
CA ARG A 19 11.39 3.70 9.82
C ARG A 19 10.88 4.06 11.21
N THR A 20 9.57 4.04 11.41
CA THR A 20 8.95 4.32 12.72
C THR A 20 8.87 3.09 13.64
N GLY A 21 9.47 1.97 13.25
CA GLY A 21 9.53 0.75 14.07
C GLY A 21 8.23 -0.07 14.08
N ARG A 22 7.29 0.18 13.15
CA ARG A 22 6.09 -0.66 13.03
C ARG A 22 6.44 -2.00 12.39
N ASP A 23 5.79 -3.04 12.87
CA ASP A 23 5.83 -4.36 12.24
C ASP A 23 5.21 -4.33 10.83
N ALA A 24 5.47 -5.39 10.06
CA ALA A 24 4.99 -5.50 8.69
C ALA A 24 3.46 -5.45 8.57
N VAL A 25 2.73 -5.85 9.62
CA VAL A 25 1.26 -5.82 9.67
C VAL A 25 0.75 -4.39 9.84
N GLY A 26 1.38 -3.62 10.73
CA GLY A 26 1.13 -2.20 10.95
C GLY A 26 1.45 -1.36 9.73
N ALA A 27 2.52 -1.70 9.00
CA ALA A 27 2.86 -1.09 7.72
C ALA A 27 1.78 -1.33 6.66
N HIS A 28 1.31 -2.57 6.52
CA HIS A 28 0.20 -2.90 5.60
C HIS A 28 -1.08 -2.16 5.96
N ARG A 29 -1.47 -2.11 7.24
CA ARG A 29 -2.66 -1.35 7.67
C ARG A 29 -2.54 0.15 7.41
N ALA A 30 -1.34 0.71 7.50
CA ALA A 30 -1.11 2.11 7.16
C ALA A 30 -1.25 2.35 5.66
N ALA A 31 -0.66 1.49 4.82
CA ALA A 31 -0.75 1.57 3.37
C ALA A 31 -2.20 1.44 2.86
N VAL A 32 -3.00 0.51 3.42
CA VAL A 32 -4.42 0.36 3.05
C VAL A 32 -5.21 1.63 3.38
N ARG A 33 -4.99 2.22 4.55
CA ARG A 33 -5.64 3.49 4.93
C ARG A 33 -5.24 4.64 4.01
N ALA A 34 -3.97 4.70 3.61
CA ALA A 34 -3.51 5.70 2.66
C ALA A 34 -4.17 5.53 1.28
N VAL A 35 -4.29 4.30 0.79
CA VAL A 35 -4.97 3.99 -0.48
C VAL A 35 -6.45 4.39 -0.42
N MET A 36 -7.17 4.03 0.64
CA MET A 36 -8.57 4.41 0.81
C MET A 36 -8.79 5.93 0.88
N ALA A 37 -7.83 6.67 1.45
CA ALA A 37 -7.91 8.13 1.52
C ALA A 37 -7.76 8.81 0.15
N VAL A 38 -6.95 8.24 -0.74
CA VAL A 38 -6.72 8.81 -2.08
C VAL A 38 -7.68 8.25 -3.14
N ARG A 39 -8.19 7.03 -2.93
CA ARG A 39 -9.14 6.32 -3.80
C ARG A 39 -10.38 5.91 -2.99
N PRO A 40 -11.26 6.88 -2.65
CA PRO A 40 -12.49 6.59 -1.91
C PRO A 40 -13.50 5.77 -2.73
N ASP A 41 -13.26 5.63 -4.03
CA ASP A 41 -14.00 4.75 -4.94
C ASP A 41 -13.67 3.27 -4.76
N LEU A 42 -12.54 2.93 -4.12
CA LEU A 42 -12.16 1.55 -3.83
C LEU A 42 -12.78 1.09 -2.50
N SER A 43 -13.34 -0.11 -2.50
CA SER A 43 -13.75 -0.78 -1.28
C SER A 43 -12.52 -1.15 -0.41
N PRO A 44 -12.70 -1.38 0.90
CA PRO A 44 -11.61 -1.81 1.77
C PRO A 44 -10.89 -3.08 1.29
N LEU A 45 -11.61 -3.99 0.63
CA LEU A 45 -11.06 -5.22 0.05
C LEU A 45 -10.19 -4.93 -1.17
N GLU A 46 -10.64 -4.05 -2.07
CA GLU A 46 -9.84 -3.66 -3.25
C GLU A 46 -8.60 -2.84 -2.86
N ALA A 47 -8.71 -1.99 -1.82
CA ALA A 47 -7.56 -1.30 -1.27
C ALA A 47 -6.55 -2.27 -0.64
N LEU A 48 -7.02 -3.30 0.06
CA LEU A 48 -6.17 -4.36 0.59
C LEU A 48 -5.48 -5.15 -0.54
N ASP A 49 -6.22 -5.50 -1.58
CA ASP A 49 -5.71 -6.23 -2.73
C ASP A 49 -4.65 -5.41 -3.49
N ALA A 50 -4.87 -4.11 -3.67
CA ALA A 50 -3.89 -3.20 -4.26
C ALA A 50 -2.58 -3.14 -3.45
N VAL A 51 -2.64 -3.14 -2.11
CA VAL A 51 -1.45 -3.17 -1.25
C VAL A 51 -0.74 -4.53 -1.33
N ARG A 52 -1.48 -5.64 -1.31
CA ARG A 52 -0.93 -6.99 -1.38
C ARG A 52 -0.31 -7.31 -2.74
N GLY A 53 -0.99 -6.94 -3.82
CA GLY A 53 -0.49 -7.08 -5.19
C GLY A 53 0.84 -6.35 -5.42
N GLN A 54 1.11 -5.28 -4.67
CA GLN A 54 2.43 -4.61 -4.68
C GLN A 54 3.49 -5.32 -3.84
N ALA A 55 3.11 -6.00 -2.77
CA ALA A 55 4.03 -6.83 -1.98
C ALA A 55 4.45 -8.11 -2.73
N GLU A 56 3.54 -8.67 -3.54
CA GLU A 56 3.76 -9.90 -4.31
C GLU A 56 4.33 -9.65 -5.72
N GLY A 57 4.05 -8.49 -6.32
CA GLY A 57 4.53 -8.07 -7.66
C GLY A 57 6.05 -7.81 -7.79
N ALA A 58 6.86 -8.25 -6.83
CA ALA A 58 8.32 -8.22 -6.87
C ALA A 58 8.96 -9.54 -7.39
N ARG A 59 8.19 -10.40 -8.07
CA ARG A 59 8.75 -11.49 -8.89
C ARG A 59 8.71 -11.10 -10.37
N PRO A 60 9.85 -10.80 -11.02
CA PRO A 60 9.92 -10.95 -12.46
C PRO A 60 9.85 -12.46 -12.77
N ALA A 61 9.11 -12.80 -13.83
CA ALA A 61 9.20 -14.10 -14.48
C ALA A 61 10.59 -14.32 -15.06
#